data_AF-A0A1H2ILZ5-F1
#
_entry.id   AF-A0A1H2ILZ5-F1
#
_cell.length_a   1.000
_cell.length_b   1.000
_cell.length_c   1.000
_cell.angle_alpha   90.00
_cell.angle_beta   90.00
_cell.angle_gamma   90.00
#
_symmetry.space_group_name_H-M   'P 1'
#
loop_
_entity.id
_entity.type
_entity.pdbx_description
1 polymer ?
#
loop_
_entity_poly.entity_id
_entity_poly.type
_entity_poly.pdbx_seq_one_letter_code
_entity_poly.pdbx_strand_id
1 'polypeptide(L)'
;MSSSLPAPRPALVRGSDGTVRSAAPHLSSLAVDEAAVAKAVKKQKKKAHAVDDDADLVVPLSKRDRKRLRRRADGYGWTAEEAAAHVLRAWADG
;
A
#
# COMPACT_ATOMS: atom_id res chain seq x y z
N MET A 1 6.36 29.76 35.48
CA MET A 1 7.67 29.11 35.25
C MET A 1 7.67 28.62 33.81
N SER A 2 8.41 29.27 32.91
CA SER A 2 8.43 28.92 31.49
C SER A 2 9.16 27.59 31.29
N SER A 3 8.43 26.53 30.94
CA SER A 3 9.01 25.26 30.51
C SER A 3 9.47 25.38 29.05
N SER A 4 10.71 25.77 28.82
CA SER A 4 11.32 25.64 27.49
C SER A 4 11.58 24.15 27.24
N LEU A 5 10.73 23.48 26.46
CA LEU A 5 11.04 22.15 25.96
C LEU A 5 12.34 22.23 25.15
N PRO A 6 13.33 21.34 25.38
CA PRO A 6 14.57 21.38 24.62
C PRO A 6 14.26 21.16 23.14
N ALA A 7 14.94 21.91 22.27
CA ALA A 7 14.74 21.79 20.84
C ALA A 7 14.88 20.32 20.37
N PRO A 8 13.97 19.82 19.52
CA PRO A 8 14.01 18.44 19.05
C PRO A 8 15.34 18.18 18.34
N ARG A 9 16.13 17.23 18.85
CA ARG A 9 17.43 16.89 18.28
C ARG A 9 17.23 16.02 17.03
N PRO A 10 17.97 16.28 15.94
CA PRO A 10 17.77 15.57 14.68
C PRO A 10 18.19 14.10 14.80
N ALA A 11 17.32 13.19 14.39
CA ALA A 11 17.60 11.75 14.36
C ALA A 11 18.60 11.36 13.26
N LEU A 12 18.85 12.26 12.31
CA LEU A 12 19.68 12.04 11.12
C LEU A 12 20.71 13.17 10.99
N VAL A 13 21.95 12.81 10.67
CA VAL A 13 23.06 13.73 10.41
C VAL A 13 23.50 13.59 8.96
N ARG A 14 23.71 14.72 8.29
CA ARG A 14 24.25 14.73 6.92
C ARG A 14 25.78 14.73 6.99
N GLY A 15 26.40 13.77 6.33
CA GLY A 15 27.84 13.74 6.11
C GLY A 15 28.28 14.74 5.04
N SER A 16 29.57 15.06 5.02
CA SER A 16 30.21 15.89 3.98
C SER A 16 29.97 15.37 2.57
N ASP A 17 29.77 14.07 2.44
CA ASP A 17 29.66 13.36 1.16
C ASP A 17 28.20 13.32 0.66
N GLY A 18 27.30 14.13 1.26
CA GLY A 18 25.87 14.15 0.94
C GLY A 18 25.07 12.96 1.49
N THR A 19 25.74 11.97 2.06
CA THR A 19 25.10 10.81 2.68
C THR A 19 24.40 11.18 4.00
N VAL A 20 23.24 10.58 4.27
CA VAL A 20 22.51 10.76 5.53
C VAL A 20 22.75 9.56 6.42
N ARG A 21 23.21 9.78 7.65
CA ARG A 21 23.51 8.74 8.65
C ARG A 21 22.66 8.94 9.89
N SER A 22 22.31 7.85 10.56
CA SER A 22 21.66 7.93 11.87
C SER A 22 22.54 8.67 12.87
N ALA A 23 21.96 9.59 13.64
CA ALA A 23 22.66 10.24 14.73
C ALA A 23 23.14 9.19 15.74
N ALA A 24 24.26 9.47 16.42
CA ALA A 24 24.79 8.54 17.41
C ALA A 24 23.71 8.24 18.49
N PRO A 25 23.64 7.01 19.05
CA PRO A 25 22.54 6.59 19.91
C PRO A 25 22.30 7.47 21.15
N HIS A 26 23.37 8.08 21.67
CA HIS A 26 23.32 9.03 22.80
C HIS A 26 22.78 10.42 22.41
N LEU A 27 22.63 10.70 21.11
CA LEU A 27 22.09 11.93 20.54
C LEU A 27 20.69 11.74 19.94
N SER A 28 20.27 10.51 19.67
CA SER A 28 18.94 10.16 19.15
C SER A 28 17.94 9.95 20.29
N SER A 29 16.85 10.72 20.32
CA SER A 29 15.78 10.56 21.33
C SER A 29 14.79 9.42 21.03
N LEU A 30 14.99 8.68 19.94
CA LEU A 30 14.18 7.52 19.58
C LEU A 30 14.97 6.26 19.90
N ALA A 31 14.83 5.76 21.13
CA ALA A 31 15.20 4.39 21.44
C ALA A 31 14.25 3.46 20.67
N VAL A 32 14.65 3.06 19.47
CA VAL A 32 13.91 2.09 18.67
C VAL A 32 14.28 0.71 19.19
N ASP A 33 13.34 0.07 19.89
CA ASP A 33 13.47 -1.32 20.32
C ASP A 33 13.50 -2.25 19.08
N GLU A 34 14.67 -2.83 18.82
CA GLU A 34 14.93 -3.71 17.68
C GLU A 34 14.04 -4.97 17.71
N ALA A 35 13.65 -5.44 18.90
CA ALA A 35 12.71 -6.55 19.06
C ALA A 35 11.29 -6.16 18.65
N ALA A 36 10.89 -4.90 18.89
CA ALA A 36 9.60 -4.36 18.45
C ALA A 36 9.57 -4.18 16.93
N VAL A 37 10.66 -3.75 16.31
CA VAL A 37 10.78 -3.64 14.85
C VAL A 37 10.73 -5.02 14.20
N ALA A 38 11.45 -6.02 14.74
CA ALA A 38 11.41 -7.38 14.22
C ALA A 38 9.99 -7.99 14.32
N LYS A 39 9.25 -7.73 15.41
CA LYS A 39 7.85 -8.12 15.54
C LYS A 39 6.94 -7.36 14.57
N ALA A 40 7.17 -6.07 14.33
CA ALA A 40 6.43 -5.26 13.38
C ALA A 40 6.62 -5.74 11.94
N VAL A 41 7.86 -6.05 11.53
CA VAL A 41 8.18 -6.61 10.20
C VAL A 41 7.53 -7.98 10.02
N LYS A 42 7.57 -8.85 11.03
CA LYS A 42 6.91 -10.17 10.98
C LYS A 42 5.39 -10.06 10.94
N LYS A 43 4.81 -9.04 11.58
CA LYS A 43 3.37 -8.72 11.54
C LYS A 43 2.95 -8.09 10.21
N GLN A 44 3.77 -7.24 9.61
CA GLN A 44 3.56 -6.72 8.25
C GLN A 44 3.66 -7.83 7.20
N LYS A 45 4.65 -8.73 7.29
CA LYS A 45 4.75 -9.85 6.35
C LYS A 45 3.58 -10.84 6.45
N LYS A 46 2.96 -10.96 7.64
CA LYS A 46 1.69 -11.69 7.81
C LYS A 46 0.45 -10.93 7.30
N LYS A 47 0.47 -9.60 7.28
CA LYS A 47 -0.62 -8.77 6.72
C LYS A 47 -0.51 -8.57 5.20
N ALA A 48 0.69 -8.61 4.64
CA ALA A 48 0.96 -8.39 3.22
C ALA A 48 0.53 -9.56 2.32
N HIS A 49 0.00 -10.64 2.88
CA HIS A 49 -0.36 -11.83 2.11
C HIS A 49 -1.82 -12.25 2.24
N ALA A 50 -2.68 -11.42 2.85
CA ALA A 50 -4.04 -11.88 3.18
C ALA A 50 -5.15 -10.82 3.23
N VAL A 51 -4.94 -9.56 2.83
CA VAL A 51 -6.01 -8.54 2.95
C VAL A 51 -5.99 -7.58 1.75
N ASP A 52 -6.85 -7.87 0.79
CA ASP A 52 -7.63 -6.95 -0.05
C ASP A 52 -6.89 -6.04 -1.06
N ASP A 53 -6.46 -6.62 -2.19
CA ASP A 53 -6.40 -5.89 -3.49
C ASP A 53 -7.73 -6.02 -4.27
N ASP A 54 -8.79 -6.48 -3.62
CA ASP A 54 -10.13 -6.51 -4.19
C ASP A 54 -10.82 -5.15 -3.94
N ALA A 55 -10.84 -4.30 -4.96
CA ALA A 55 -11.57 -3.04 -4.94
C ALA A 55 -12.98 -3.23 -5.53
N ASP A 56 -14.02 -3.00 -4.73
CA ASP A 56 -15.40 -2.98 -5.20
C ASP A 56 -15.63 -1.80 -6.15
N LEU A 57 -15.93 -2.09 -7.41
CA LEU A 57 -16.15 -1.08 -8.46
C LEU A 57 -17.59 -1.15 -8.98
N VAL A 58 -18.37 -0.09 -8.76
CA VAL A 58 -19.72 0.05 -9.33
C VAL A 58 -19.66 0.86 -10.62
N VAL A 59 -19.83 0.20 -11.77
CA VAL A 59 -19.83 0.85 -13.09
C VAL A 59 -21.25 0.95 -13.66
N PRO A 60 -21.79 2.16 -13.89
CA PRO A 60 -23.08 2.32 -14.52
C PRO A 60 -22.99 1.97 -16.02
N LEU A 61 -23.43 0.76 -16.37
CA LEU A 61 -23.54 0.32 -17.77
C LEU A 61 -24.97 0.41 -18.29
N SER A 62 -25.09 0.74 -19.58
CA SER A 62 -26.36 0.68 -20.31
C SER A 62 -26.94 -0.74 -20.28
N LYS A 63 -28.27 -0.87 -20.39
CA LYS A 63 -28.94 -2.20 -20.43
C LYS A 63 -28.42 -3.06 -21.59
N ARG A 64 -28.09 -2.44 -22.73
CA ARG A 64 -27.58 -3.13 -23.92
C ARG A 64 -26.20 -3.71 -23.66
N ASP A 65 -25.30 -2.93 -23.08
CA ASP A 65 -23.91 -3.35 -22.86
C ASP A 65 -23.81 -4.41 -21.78
N ARG A 66 -24.62 -4.28 -20.71
CA ARG A 66 -24.73 -5.32 -19.68
C ARG A 66 -25.17 -6.67 -20.25
N LYS A 67 -26.17 -6.66 -21.16
CA LYS A 67 -26.64 -7.87 -21.84
C LYS A 67 -25.58 -8.46 -22.78
N ARG A 68 -24.83 -7.61 -23.46
CA ARG A 68 -23.75 -8.03 -24.37
C ARG A 68 -22.58 -8.65 -23.59
N LEU A 69 -22.19 -8.04 -22.47
CA LEU A 69 -21.14 -8.55 -21.58
C LEU A 69 -21.51 -9.93 -21.07
N ARG A 70 -22.72 -10.09 -20.52
CA ARG A 70 -23.21 -11.39 -20.00
C ARG A 70 -23.19 -12.49 -21.07
N ARG A 71 -23.74 -12.22 -22.26
CA ARG A 71 -23.75 -13.21 -23.37
C ARG A 71 -22.35 -13.63 -23.80
N ARG A 72 -21.39 -12.71 -23.77
CA ARG A 72 -20.00 -13.02 -24.09
C ARG A 72 -19.37 -13.85 -22.98
N ALA A 73 -19.58 -13.46 -21.72
CA ALA A 73 -19.11 -14.19 -20.55
C ALA A 73 -19.60 -15.64 -20.57
N ASP A 74 -20.90 -15.86 -20.81
CA ASP A 74 -21.50 -17.18 -20.93
C ASP A 74 -20.81 -18.05 -22.00
N GLY A 75 -20.41 -17.44 -23.13
CA GLY A 75 -19.71 -18.14 -24.22
C GLY A 75 -18.29 -18.60 -23.87
N TYR A 76 -17.65 -17.97 -22.88
CA TYR A 76 -16.33 -18.34 -22.39
C TYR A 76 -16.39 -19.11 -21.05
N GLY A 77 -17.59 -19.37 -20.53
CA GLY A 77 -17.76 -19.98 -19.21
C GLY A 77 -17.36 -19.05 -18.05
N TRP A 78 -17.36 -17.74 -18.28
CA TRP A 78 -16.98 -16.73 -17.27
C TRP A 78 -18.21 -16.12 -16.60
N THR A 79 -18.02 -15.63 -15.38
CA THR A 79 -18.99 -14.75 -14.75
C THR A 79 -18.96 -13.36 -15.40
N ALA A 80 -20.03 -12.59 -15.21
CA ALA A 80 -20.08 -11.21 -15.72
C ALA A 80 -19.01 -10.32 -15.07
N GLU A 81 -18.62 -10.62 -13.83
CA GLU A 81 -17.59 -9.91 -13.07
C GLU A 81 -16.19 -10.23 -13.61
N GLU A 82 -15.88 -11.51 -13.82
CA GLU A 82 -14.61 -11.95 -14.42
C GLU A 82 -14.42 -11.36 -15.82
N ALA A 83 -15.47 -11.37 -16.65
CA ALA A 83 -15.43 -10.76 -17.96
C ALA A 83 -15.24 -9.23 -17.89
N ALA A 84 -15.84 -8.56 -16.90
CA ALA A 84 -15.65 -7.13 -16.70
C ALA A 84 -14.20 -6.82 -16.26
N ALA A 85 -13.66 -7.58 -15.31
CA ALA A 85 -12.28 -7.45 -14.85
C ALA A 85 -11.29 -7.64 -16.02
N HIS A 86 -11.53 -8.63 -16.88
CA HIS A 86 -10.70 -8.87 -18.05
C HIS A 86 -10.72 -7.71 -19.05
N VAL A 87 -11.89 -7.11 -19.28
CA VAL A 87 -12.02 -5.93 -20.16
C VAL A 87 -11.28 -4.74 -19.57
N LEU A 88 -11.42 -4.48 -18.27
CA LEU A 88 -10.73 -3.38 -17.59
C LEU A 88 -9.21 -3.56 -17.62
N ARG A 89 -8.73 -4.80 -17.40
CA ARG A 89 -7.31 -5.13 -17.48
C ARG A 89 -6.76 -4.93 -18.89
N ALA A 90 -7.44 -5.48 -19.90
CA ALA A 90 -7.03 -5.30 -21.30
C ALA A 90 -7.01 -3.83 -21.75
N TRP A 91 -7.87 -2.99 -21.15
CA TRP A 91 -7.85 -1.55 -21.38
C TRP A 91 -6.70 -0.84 -20.66
N ALA A 92 -6.36 -1.25 -19.43
CA ALA A 92 -5.27 -0.66 -18.66
C ALA A 92 -3.87 -1.04 -19.19
N ASP A 93 -3.74 -2.21 -19.81
CA ASP A 93 -2.50 -2.72 -20.40
C ASP A 93 -2.20 -2.15 -21.81
N GLY A 94 -3.12 -1.35 -22.37
CA GLY A 94 -3.01 -0.75 -23.72
C GLY A 94 -2.64 0.73 -23.70
#